data_AF-A0A530QRW3-F1
#
_entry.id   AF-A0A530QRW3-F1
#
_cell.length_a   1.000
_cell.length_b   1.000
_cell.length_c   1.000
_cell.angle_alpha   90.00
_cell.angle_beta   90.00
_cell.angle_gamma   90.00
#
_symmetry.space_group_name_H-M   'P 1'
#
loop_
_entity.id
_entity.type
_entity.pdbx_description
1 polymer ?
#
loop_
_entity_poly.entity_id
_entity_poly.type
_entity_poly.pdbx_seq_one_letter_code
_entity_poly.pdbx_strand_id
1 'polypeptide(L)'
;ARGAHAMAANGVIVRRLDAIENLGSMDLLCTDKTGTLTEGIIQLDGWLDPDGNSSADVLLWARLNATMQTGLKNPLDEAIAGTQGGDARLTAFAKVDEIPYDFIRKRLSVVVRTKDAEDLLITKGAVQNVLNACGFVRTAKGSQPLDDTLRAAIDEKFRRWSADGYRVLGVAIRHIKS
;
A
#
# COMPACT_ATOMS: atom_id res chain seq x y z
N ALA A 1 -14.72 -29.77 -33.63
CA ALA A 1 -13.34 -29.37 -34.00
C ALA A 1 -13.19 -27.87 -34.31
N ARG A 2 -13.99 -27.27 -35.22
CA ARG A 2 -13.88 -25.83 -35.55
C ARG A 2 -14.07 -24.89 -34.35
N GLY A 3 -15.04 -25.14 -33.47
CA GLY A 3 -15.28 -24.32 -32.27
C GLY A 3 -14.09 -24.28 -31.30
N ALA A 4 -13.42 -25.41 -31.09
CA ALA A 4 -12.22 -25.49 -30.26
C ALA A 4 -11.04 -24.70 -30.87
N HIS A 5 -10.86 -24.77 -32.19
CA HIS A 5 -9.85 -23.96 -32.88
C HIS A 5 -10.14 -22.45 -32.80
N ALA A 6 -11.40 -22.05 -32.91
CA ALA A 6 -11.80 -20.65 -32.77
C ALA A 6 -11.57 -20.13 -31.34
N MET A 7 -11.89 -20.93 -30.31
CA MET A 7 -11.62 -20.59 -28.91
C MET A 7 -10.10 -20.50 -28.62
N ALA A 8 -9.30 -21.43 -29.14
CA ALA A 8 -7.85 -21.41 -28.99
C ALA A 8 -7.20 -20.19 -29.66
N ALA A 9 -7.70 -19.75 -30.82
CA ALA A 9 -7.25 -18.52 -31.46
C ALA A 9 -7.48 -17.26 -30.60
N ASN A 10 -8.38 -17.34 -29.62
CA ASN A 10 -8.66 -16.29 -28.63
C ASN A 10 -8.03 -16.60 -27.25
N GLY A 11 -7.04 -17.49 -27.18
CA GLY A 11 -6.31 -17.81 -25.95
C GLY A 11 -7.03 -18.75 -24.98
N VAL A 12 -8.16 -19.34 -25.37
CA VAL A 12 -8.93 -20.27 -24.52
C VAL A 12 -8.49 -21.72 -24.77
N ILE A 13 -7.97 -22.36 -23.72
CA ILE A 13 -7.53 -23.76 -23.77
C ILE A 13 -8.70 -24.68 -23.43
N VAL A 14 -9.22 -25.41 -24.42
CA VAL A 14 -10.30 -26.38 -24.24
C VAL A 14 -9.75 -27.80 -24.13
N ARG A 15 -9.85 -28.42 -22.94
CA ARG A 15 -9.36 -29.79 -22.71
C ARG A 15 -10.37 -30.88 -23.08
N ARG A 16 -11.67 -30.57 -23.07
CA ARG A 16 -12.75 -31.50 -23.42
C ARG A 16 -13.75 -30.77 -24.33
N LEU A 17 -14.12 -31.40 -25.46
CA LEU A 17 -14.91 -30.74 -26.51
C LEU A 17 -16.37 -30.47 -26.11
N ASP A 18 -16.93 -31.33 -25.25
CA ASP A 18 -18.25 -31.19 -24.63
C ASP A 18 -18.38 -29.94 -23.74
N ALA A 19 -17.26 -29.45 -23.20
CA ALA A 19 -17.25 -28.22 -22.40
C ALA A 19 -17.65 -26.98 -23.20
N ILE A 20 -17.53 -27.00 -24.55
CA ILE A 20 -17.92 -25.88 -25.42
C ILE A 20 -19.44 -25.71 -25.42
N GLU A 21 -20.19 -26.82 -25.47
CA GLU A 21 -21.65 -26.81 -25.48
C GLU A 21 -22.21 -26.45 -24.11
N ASN A 22 -21.61 -26.97 -23.04
CA ASN A 22 -21.94 -26.60 -21.67
C ASN A 22 -21.71 -25.11 -21.40
N LEU A 23 -20.63 -24.52 -21.93
CA LEU A 23 -20.36 -23.09 -21.80
C LEU A 23 -21.41 -22.25 -22.56
N GLY A 24 -21.88 -22.72 -23.71
CA GLY A 24 -22.90 -22.04 -24.52
C GLY A 24 -24.33 -22.13 -23.97
N SER A 25 -24.61 -23.10 -23.11
CA SER A 25 -25.92 -23.34 -22.48
C SER A 25 -25.97 -22.91 -21.01
N MET A 26 -25.00 -22.10 -20.58
CA MET A 26 -24.79 -21.75 -19.18
C MET A 26 -25.64 -20.56 -18.74
N ASP A 27 -26.49 -20.76 -17.72
CA ASP A 27 -27.33 -19.69 -17.14
C ASP A 27 -26.76 -19.05 -15.87
N LEU A 28 -25.77 -19.68 -15.23
CA LEU A 28 -25.13 -19.19 -14.00
C LEU A 28 -23.61 -19.35 -14.08
N LEU A 29 -22.88 -18.24 -13.93
CA LEU A 29 -21.42 -18.22 -13.85
C LEU A 29 -20.94 -17.95 -12.43
N CYS A 30 -20.35 -18.99 -11.82
CA CYS A 30 -19.60 -18.85 -10.59
C CYS A 30 -18.11 -18.70 -10.95
N THR A 31 -17.53 -17.55 -10.63
CA THR A 31 -16.10 -17.27 -10.81
C THR A 31 -15.45 -16.92 -9.48
N ASP A 32 -14.17 -17.24 -9.33
CA ASP A 32 -13.38 -16.69 -8.24
C ASP A 32 -13.05 -15.21 -8.52
N LYS A 33 -12.78 -14.43 -7.46
CA LYS A 33 -12.43 -13.01 -7.58
C LYS A 33 -10.96 -12.84 -7.95
N THR A 34 -10.07 -13.46 -7.18
CA THR A 34 -8.63 -13.19 -7.25
C THR A 34 -7.99 -13.97 -8.39
N GLY A 35 -7.35 -13.27 -9.33
CA GLY A 35 -6.73 -13.92 -10.49
C GLY A 35 -7.73 -14.34 -11.58
N THR A 36 -9.00 -13.97 -11.47
CA THR A 36 -10.00 -14.15 -12.55
C THR A 36 -10.77 -12.86 -12.82
N LEU A 37 -11.40 -12.25 -11.80
CA LEU A 37 -12.02 -10.93 -11.94
C LEU A 37 -11.01 -9.80 -11.70
N THR A 38 -10.06 -10.01 -10.80
CA THR A 38 -8.94 -9.09 -10.58
C THR A 38 -7.66 -9.73 -11.07
N GLU A 39 -6.68 -8.90 -11.47
CA GLU A 39 -5.36 -9.37 -11.90
C GLU A 39 -4.57 -10.08 -10.78
N GLY A 40 -5.08 -10.06 -9.53
CA GLY A 40 -4.37 -10.59 -8.36
C GLY A 40 -3.18 -9.73 -7.93
N ILE A 41 -3.01 -8.56 -8.54
CA ILE A 41 -1.90 -7.62 -8.29
C ILE A 41 -2.42 -6.46 -7.44
N ILE A 42 -1.66 -6.07 -6.42
CA ILE A 42 -1.91 -4.85 -5.66
C ILE A 42 -1.26 -3.68 -6.40
N GLN A 43 -2.01 -2.59 -6.57
CA GLN A 43 -1.49 -1.33 -7.10
C GLN A 43 -1.68 -0.21 -6.07
N LEU A 44 -0.72 0.71 -6.01
CA LEU A 44 -0.84 1.89 -5.16
C LEU A 44 -1.71 2.93 -5.86
N ASP A 45 -2.86 3.24 -5.28
CA ASP A 45 -3.84 4.18 -5.86
C ASP A 45 -3.54 5.66 -5.51
N GLY A 46 -3.07 5.92 -4.29
CA GLY A 46 -2.80 7.28 -3.84
C GLY A 46 -1.89 7.38 -2.62
N TRP A 47 -1.31 8.56 -2.43
CA TRP A 47 -0.44 8.91 -1.29
C TRP A 47 -0.89 10.27 -0.73
N LEU A 48 -1.75 10.22 0.28
CA LEU A 48 -2.52 11.38 0.71
C LEU A 48 -2.04 11.89 2.07
N ASP A 49 -2.05 13.21 2.24
CA ASP A 49 -1.92 13.86 3.52
C ASP A 49 -3.22 13.72 4.36
N PRO A 50 -3.24 14.16 5.63
CA PRO A 50 -4.43 14.11 6.47
C PRO A 50 -5.62 14.90 5.92
N ASP A 51 -5.38 15.89 5.05
CA ASP A 51 -6.42 16.71 4.43
C ASP A 51 -7.01 16.02 3.19
N GLY A 52 -6.34 14.99 2.65
CA GLY A 52 -6.77 14.21 1.49
C GLY A 52 -6.07 14.65 0.19
N ASN A 53 -5.03 15.47 0.29
CA ASN A 53 -4.28 15.96 -0.87
C ASN A 53 -3.07 15.06 -1.14
N SER A 54 -2.68 14.91 -2.40
CA SER A 54 -1.47 14.17 -2.78
C SER A 54 -0.22 14.79 -2.17
N SER A 55 0.61 13.97 -1.51
CA SER A 55 1.80 14.43 -0.77
C SER A 55 3.07 13.66 -1.14
N ALA A 56 3.99 14.32 -1.83
CA ALA A 56 5.27 13.73 -2.21
C ALA A 56 6.09 13.22 -1.01
N ASP A 57 5.95 13.88 0.15
CA ASP A 57 6.59 13.45 1.39
C ASP A 57 6.03 12.10 1.88
N VAL A 58 4.70 11.91 1.85
CA VAL A 58 4.06 10.62 2.21
C VAL A 58 4.55 9.50 1.32
N LEU A 59 4.64 9.73 0.01
CA LEU A 59 5.18 8.76 -0.94
C LEU A 59 6.65 8.44 -0.65
N LEU A 60 7.48 9.45 -0.41
CA LEU A 60 8.90 9.27 -0.07
C LEU A 60 9.07 8.37 1.16
N TRP A 61 8.37 8.67 2.25
CA TRP A 61 8.47 7.90 3.50
C TRP A 61 7.94 6.47 3.33
N ALA A 62 6.80 6.30 2.65
CA ALA A 62 6.27 4.98 2.36
C ALA A 62 7.27 4.15 1.55
N ARG A 63 7.90 4.74 0.53
CA ARG A 63 8.90 4.07 -0.32
C ARG A 63 10.15 3.72 0.47
N LEU A 64 10.73 4.65 1.25
CA LEU A 64 11.89 4.36 2.10
C LEU A 64 11.60 3.18 3.03
N ASN A 65 10.43 3.16 3.67
CA ASN A 65 10.05 2.05 4.55
C ASN A 65 9.83 0.74 3.79
N ALA A 66 9.20 0.76 2.61
CA ALA A 66 8.95 -0.42 1.79
C ALA A 66 10.23 -1.01 1.18
N THR A 67 11.19 -0.17 0.77
CA THR A 67 12.41 -0.62 0.08
C THR A 67 13.57 -0.92 1.02
N MET A 68 13.62 -0.31 2.20
CA MET A 68 14.74 -0.48 3.13
C MET A 68 14.47 -1.52 4.23
N GLN A 69 13.28 -2.08 4.37
CA GLN A 69 13.05 -3.18 5.31
C GLN A 69 13.78 -4.48 4.87
N THR A 70 14.25 -5.29 5.81
CA THR A 70 14.90 -6.59 5.54
C THR A 70 13.90 -7.77 5.59
N GLY A 71 12.65 -7.51 6.00
CA GLY A 71 11.62 -8.53 6.14
C GLY A 71 11.10 -9.14 4.82
N LEU A 72 10.18 -10.09 4.94
CA LEU A 72 9.51 -10.73 3.79
C LEU A 72 8.83 -9.68 2.91
N LYS A 73 9.17 -9.70 1.62
CA LYS A 73 8.46 -8.94 0.60
C LYS A 73 6.99 -9.34 0.61
N ASN A 74 6.12 -8.34 0.59
CA ASN A 74 4.68 -8.56 0.48
C ASN A 74 4.12 -7.68 -0.65
N PRO A 75 2.95 -8.03 -1.19
CA PRO A 75 2.39 -7.34 -2.35
C PRO A 75 2.11 -5.84 -2.13
N LEU A 76 1.89 -5.37 -0.89
CA LEU A 76 1.72 -3.93 -0.61
C LEU A 76 3.03 -3.18 -0.80
N ASP A 77 4.12 -3.74 -0.29
CA ASP A 77 5.43 -3.12 -0.38
C ASP A 77 5.98 -3.13 -1.79
N GLU A 78 5.67 -4.18 -2.56
CA GLU A 78 5.97 -4.23 -3.99
C GLU A 78 5.19 -3.16 -4.77
N ALA A 79 3.90 -2.96 -4.46
CA ALA A 79 3.11 -1.90 -5.06
C ALA A 79 3.65 -0.50 -4.75
N ILE A 80 4.05 -0.25 -3.49
CA ILE A 80 4.66 1.02 -3.08
C ILE A 80 6.02 1.23 -3.75
N ALA A 81 6.88 0.20 -3.75
CA ALA A 81 8.23 0.29 -4.33
C ALA A 81 8.20 0.49 -5.86
N GLY A 82 7.26 -0.17 -6.53
CA GLY A 82 7.08 -0.13 -8.00
C GLY A 82 6.41 1.13 -8.53
N THR A 83 5.96 2.04 -7.65
CA THR A 83 5.31 3.29 -8.08
C THR A 83 6.31 4.19 -8.82
N GLN A 84 5.92 4.61 -10.04
CA GLN A 84 6.70 5.50 -10.90
C GLN A 84 6.72 6.93 -10.34
N GLY A 85 7.80 7.67 -10.60
CA GLY A 85 8.05 9.00 -10.03
C GLY A 85 9.20 8.96 -9.03
N GLY A 86 10.42 8.72 -9.55
CA GLY A 86 11.65 8.67 -8.75
C GLY A 86 11.86 9.97 -8.00
N ASP A 87 11.67 9.95 -6.68
CA ASP A 87 12.09 11.05 -5.83
C ASP A 87 13.62 10.94 -5.67
N ALA A 88 14.36 11.89 -6.24
CA ALA A 88 15.82 11.94 -6.14
C ALA A 88 16.31 11.90 -4.68
N ARG A 89 15.46 12.35 -3.73
CA ARG A 89 15.72 12.30 -2.29
C ARG A 89 15.90 10.87 -1.77
N LEU A 90 15.37 9.84 -2.43
CA LEU A 90 15.54 8.44 -2.00
C LEU A 90 17.01 8.05 -1.80
N THR A 91 17.90 8.56 -2.65
CA THR A 91 19.35 8.29 -2.59
C THR A 91 20.08 9.05 -1.49
N ALA A 92 19.40 9.99 -0.83
CA ALA A 92 19.96 10.77 0.27
C ALA A 92 19.85 10.09 1.64
N PHE A 93 19.25 8.90 1.69
CA PHE A 93 19.02 8.14 2.91
C PHE A 93 19.80 6.83 2.91
N ALA A 94 20.43 6.52 4.04
CA ALA A 94 21.03 5.22 4.30
C ALA A 94 20.28 4.51 5.44
N LYS A 95 20.01 3.22 5.31
CA LYS A 95 19.42 2.44 6.40
C LYS A 95 20.41 2.35 7.58
N VAL A 96 19.92 2.61 8.78
CA VAL A 96 20.64 2.41 10.04
C VAL A 96 20.16 1.14 10.74
N ASP A 97 18.85 1.00 10.92
CA ASP A 97 18.25 -0.09 11.68
C ASP A 97 16.78 -0.31 11.26
N GLU A 98 16.13 -1.30 11.83
CA GLU A 98 14.69 -1.52 11.68
C GLU A 98 14.06 -2.12 12.94
N ILE A 99 12.76 -1.87 13.08
CA ILE A 99 11.91 -2.62 13.98
C ILE A 99 10.95 -3.42 13.10
N PRO A 100 11.17 -4.75 12.97
CA PRO A 100 10.35 -5.60 12.12
C PRO A 100 8.86 -5.52 12.44
N TYR A 101 8.06 -6.00 11.50
CA TYR A 101 6.62 -6.05 11.67
C TYR A 101 6.24 -6.86 12.90
N ASP A 102 5.38 -6.29 13.73
CA ASP A 102 4.93 -6.86 14.97
C ASP A 102 3.40 -6.99 14.92
N PHE A 103 2.88 -8.20 15.16
CA PHE A 103 1.44 -8.48 15.06
C PHE A 103 0.60 -7.80 16.14
N ILE A 104 1.20 -7.44 17.28
CA ILE A 104 0.55 -6.70 18.38
C ILE A 104 0.50 -5.22 18.02
N ARG A 105 1.64 -4.65 17.61
CA ARG A 105 1.75 -3.22 17.25
C ARG A 105 1.13 -2.92 15.88
N LYS A 106 1.00 -3.91 15.00
CA LYS A 106 0.54 -3.82 13.60
C LYS A 106 1.27 -2.74 12.79
N ARG A 107 2.58 -2.62 13.02
CA ARG A 107 3.45 -1.61 12.42
C ARG A 107 4.84 -2.19 12.16
N LEU A 108 5.49 -1.67 11.14
CA LEU A 108 6.91 -1.88 10.83
C LEU A 108 7.59 -0.51 10.74
N SER A 109 8.79 -0.41 11.31
CA SER A 109 9.55 0.84 11.29
C SER A 109 10.95 0.61 10.73
N VAL A 110 11.46 1.57 9.97
CA VAL A 110 12.87 1.62 9.55
C VAL A 110 13.50 2.89 10.12
N VAL A 111 14.77 2.80 10.51
CA VAL A 111 15.58 3.96 10.86
C VAL A 111 16.47 4.26 9.66
N VAL A 112 16.39 5.48 9.16
CA VAL A 112 17.22 5.97 8.07
C VAL A 112 18.01 7.19 8.51
N ARG A 113 19.22 7.33 7.99
CA ARG A 113 20.11 8.46 8.23
C ARG A 113 20.20 9.32 6.99
N THR A 114 20.02 10.63 7.15
CA THR A 114 20.28 11.62 6.10
C THR A 114 21.78 11.83 5.90
N LYS A 115 22.17 12.46 4.78
CA LYS A 115 23.57 12.89 4.57
C LYS A 115 24.10 13.83 5.65
N ASP A 116 23.20 14.57 6.31
CA ASP A 116 23.53 15.52 7.39
C ASP A 116 23.62 14.83 8.77
N ALA A 117 23.70 13.49 8.79
CA ALA A 117 23.79 12.66 9.99
C ALA A 117 22.58 12.76 10.94
N GLU A 118 21.41 13.13 10.43
CA GLU A 118 20.16 13.08 11.19
C GLU A 118 19.45 11.74 11.02
N ASP A 119 19.02 11.15 12.13
CA ASP A 119 18.27 9.89 12.12
C ASP A 119 16.75 10.14 12.10
N LEU A 120 16.08 9.45 11.19
CA LEU A 120 14.64 9.50 10.99
C LEU A 120 14.05 8.10 11.13
N LEU A 121 13.15 7.91 12.09
CA LEU A 121 12.32 6.73 12.19
C LEU A 121 11.11 6.90 11.28
N ILE A 122 10.95 6.01 10.31
CA ILE A 122 9.78 5.98 9.43
C ILE A 122 8.97 4.74 9.73
N THR A 123 7.68 4.90 10.03
CA THR A 123 6.77 3.81 10.39
C THR A 123 5.64 3.71 9.39
N LYS A 124 5.32 2.49 8.96
CA LYS A 124 4.07 2.17 8.24
C LYS A 124 3.27 1.10 8.99
N GLY A 125 1.97 1.09 8.83
CA GLY A 125 1.13 0.03 9.40
C GLY A 125 -0.36 0.34 9.36
N ALA A 126 -1.13 -0.36 10.21
CA ALA A 126 -2.55 -0.09 10.36
C ALA A 126 -2.78 1.35 10.83
N VAL A 127 -3.71 2.07 10.18
CA VAL A 127 -3.96 3.51 10.41
C VAL A 127 -4.16 3.81 11.89
N GLN A 128 -5.06 3.08 12.57
CA GLN A 128 -5.34 3.32 13.98
C GLN A 128 -4.09 3.11 14.86
N ASN A 129 -3.31 2.08 14.59
CA ASN A 129 -2.09 1.80 15.33
C ASN A 129 -1.05 2.90 15.12
N VAL A 130 -0.94 3.45 13.92
CA VAL A 130 -0.02 4.56 13.62
C VAL A 130 -0.49 5.83 14.33
N LEU A 131 -1.78 6.17 14.24
CA LEU A 131 -2.36 7.33 14.92
C LEU A 131 -2.14 7.26 16.44
N ASN A 132 -2.34 6.09 17.05
CA ASN A 132 -2.12 5.90 18.50
C ASN A 132 -0.66 6.12 18.93
N ALA A 133 0.30 6.00 18.00
CA ALA A 133 1.72 6.27 18.25
C ALA A 133 2.15 7.70 17.92
N CYS A 134 1.25 8.52 17.36
CA CYS A 134 1.54 9.88 16.92
C CYS A 134 1.04 10.92 17.93
N GLY A 135 1.89 11.90 18.25
CA GLY A 135 1.52 13.10 19.01
C GLY A 135 1.27 14.34 18.14
N PHE A 136 1.69 14.31 16.88
CA PHE A 136 1.58 15.41 15.93
C PHE A 136 1.11 14.89 14.59
N VAL A 137 0.50 15.77 13.81
CA VAL A 137 0.08 15.52 12.43
C VAL A 137 0.64 16.62 11.54
N ARG A 138 1.12 16.23 10.35
CA ARG A 138 1.68 17.15 9.37
C ARG A 138 0.65 17.40 8.27
N THR A 139 0.27 18.66 8.12
CA THR A 139 -0.67 19.16 7.10
C THR A 139 0.04 20.08 6.12
N ALA A 140 -0.64 20.54 5.08
CA ALA A 140 -0.12 21.59 4.18
C ALA A 140 0.24 22.89 4.93
N LYS A 141 -0.38 23.14 6.09
CA LYS A 141 -0.11 24.32 6.95
C LYS A 141 1.04 24.12 7.93
N GLY A 142 1.63 22.93 7.97
CA GLY A 142 2.71 22.55 8.88
C GLY A 142 2.31 21.48 9.89
N SER A 143 3.19 21.28 10.88
CA SER A 143 2.99 20.32 11.97
C SER A 143 2.14 20.92 13.08
N GLN A 144 1.11 20.21 13.50
CA GLN A 144 0.25 20.60 14.63
C GLN A 144 -0.02 19.40 15.56
N PRO A 145 -0.34 19.62 16.84
CA PRO A 145 -0.69 18.55 17.77
C PRO A 145 -1.84 17.70 17.22
N LEU A 146 -1.74 16.38 17.37
CA LEU A 146 -2.80 15.45 16.97
C LEU A 146 -3.82 15.32 18.11
N ASP A 147 -4.78 16.23 18.11
CA ASP A 147 -5.94 16.22 19.01
C ASP A 147 -7.03 15.24 18.57
N ASP A 148 -8.06 15.08 19.40
CA ASP A 148 -9.16 14.13 19.15
C ASP A 148 -10.00 14.52 17.93
N THR A 149 -10.12 15.80 17.63
CA THR A 149 -10.86 16.30 16.46
C THR A 149 -10.16 15.86 15.17
N LEU A 150 -8.84 16.03 15.10
CA LEU A 150 -8.03 15.61 13.96
C LEU A 150 -7.96 14.09 13.86
N ARG A 151 -7.89 13.37 14.99
CA ARG A 151 -7.98 11.90 15.00
C ARG A 151 -9.29 11.42 14.38
N ALA A 152 -10.42 12.00 14.79
CA ALA A 152 -11.73 11.66 14.27
C ALA A 152 -11.85 11.96 12.77
N ALA A 153 -11.33 13.11 12.32
CA ALA A 153 -11.34 13.48 10.90
C ALA A 153 -10.52 12.52 10.02
N ILE A 154 -9.36 12.05 10.50
CA ILE A 154 -8.55 11.06 9.78
C ILE A 154 -9.25 9.70 9.78
N ASP A 155 -9.84 9.29 10.89
CA ASP A 155 -10.59 8.03 10.99
C ASP A 155 -11.80 8.00 10.05
N GLU A 156 -12.53 9.10 9.92
CA GLU A 156 -13.66 9.21 8.97
C GLU A 156 -13.19 9.01 7.52
N LYS A 157 -12.08 9.63 7.12
CA LYS A 157 -11.50 9.44 5.78
C LYS A 157 -11.05 7.99 5.57
N PHE A 158 -10.39 7.40 6.56
CA PHE A 158 -10.00 5.99 6.54
C PHE A 158 -11.20 5.07 6.35
N ARG A 159 -12.30 5.30 7.08
CA ARG A 159 -13.53 4.52 6.95
C ARG A 159 -14.16 4.67 5.57
N ARG A 160 -14.19 5.90 5.03
CA ARG A 160 -14.69 6.16 3.67
C ARG A 160 -13.91 5.39 2.61
N TRP A 161 -12.58 5.52 2.59
CA TRP A 161 -11.76 4.79 1.62
C TRP A 161 -11.86 3.27 1.79
N SER A 162 -11.99 2.79 3.02
CA SER A 162 -12.21 1.36 3.28
C SER A 162 -13.55 0.88 2.72
N ALA A 163 -14.61 1.70 2.81
CA ALA A 163 -15.91 1.40 2.23
C ALA A 163 -15.88 1.39 0.69
N ASP A 164 -15.04 2.24 0.09
CA ASP A 164 -14.77 2.27 -1.35
C ASP A 164 -13.88 1.08 -1.82
N GLY A 165 -13.44 0.21 -0.89
CA GLY A 165 -12.67 -1.00 -1.17
C GLY A 165 -11.15 -0.83 -1.16
N TYR A 166 -10.65 0.35 -0.78
CA TYR A 166 -9.22 0.60 -0.66
C TYR A 166 -8.63 -0.02 0.61
N ARG A 167 -7.41 -0.54 0.47
CA ARG A 167 -6.58 -0.90 1.61
C ARG A 167 -5.69 0.27 1.98
N VAL A 168 -5.94 0.88 3.13
CA VAL A 168 -5.24 2.10 3.58
C VAL A 168 -4.15 1.75 4.60
N LEU A 169 -2.97 2.36 4.45
CA LEU A 169 -1.87 2.29 5.39
C LEU A 169 -1.60 3.66 6.01
N GLY A 170 -1.35 3.69 7.31
CA GLY A 170 -0.83 4.88 7.99
C GLY A 170 0.68 4.97 7.82
N VAL A 171 1.20 6.18 7.63
CA VAL A 171 2.63 6.48 7.60
C VAL A 171 2.92 7.59 8.61
N ALA A 172 3.99 7.42 9.39
CA ALA A 172 4.43 8.42 10.36
C ALA A 172 5.95 8.49 10.40
N ILE A 173 6.46 9.67 10.78
CA ILE A 173 7.89 9.90 10.96
C ILE A 173 8.19 10.45 12.35
N ARG A 174 9.39 10.18 12.84
CA ARG A 174 9.94 10.79 14.06
C ARG A 174 11.42 11.05 13.87
N HIS A 175 11.85 12.30 14.06
CA HIS A 175 13.26 12.63 14.17
C HIS A 175 13.80 12.06 15.48
N ILE A 176 14.88 11.29 15.40
CA ILE A 176 15.60 10.77 16.56
C ILE A 176 16.76 11.74 16.81
N LYS A 177 16.79 12.35 17.99
CA LYS A 177 18.01 13.05 18.43
C LYS A 177 19.03 11.99 18.81
N SER A 178 20.15 11.97 18.09
CA SER A 178 21.33 11.20 18.48
C SER A 178 21.97 11.78 19.75
#